data_AF-A0A7V7CXE9-F1
#
_entry.id   AF-A0A7V7CXE9-F1
#
_cell.length_a   1.000
_cell.length_b   1.000
_cell.length_c   1.000
_cell.angle_alpha   90.00
_cell.angle_beta   90.00
_cell.angle_gamma   90.00
#
_symmetry.space_group_name_H-M   'P 1'
#
loop_
_entity.id
_entity.type
_entity.pdbx_description
1 polymer ?
#
loop_
_entity_poly.entity_id
_entity_poly.type
_entity_poly.pdbx_seq_one_letter_code
_entity_poly.pdbx_strand_id
1 'polypeptide(L)'
;MPNTEQMREDLHKVASLVLTARRLLAGGTLMDLSAIQDRVREVCTTVETMPKEDGRGLLVDMQALIGKLDSLEEDLHDQLSQLKQRLGD
;
A
#
# COMPACT_ATOMS: atom_id res chain seq x y z
N MET A 1 2.42 21.79 10.78
CA MET A 1 3.52 21.15 10.03
C MET A 1 3.41 19.66 10.25
N PRO A 2 3.56 18.81 9.21
CA PRO A 2 3.57 17.36 9.38
C PRO A 2 4.69 16.99 10.36
N ASN A 3 4.36 16.23 11.41
CA ASN A 3 5.36 15.67 12.31
C ASN A 3 5.78 14.29 11.79
N THR A 4 7.08 14.03 11.72
CA THR A 4 7.68 12.76 11.29
C THR A 4 7.07 11.56 12.00
N GLU A 5 6.72 11.67 13.28
CA GLU A 5 6.10 10.57 14.01
C GLU A 5 4.68 10.26 13.53
N GLN A 6 3.87 11.30 13.29
CA GLN A 6 2.52 11.10 12.74
C GLN A 6 2.59 10.49 11.34
N MET A 7 3.59 10.90 10.55
CA MET A 7 3.81 10.37 9.22
C MET A 7 4.22 8.89 9.24
N ARG A 8 5.05 8.49 10.22
CA ARG A 8 5.42 7.09 10.46
C ARG A 8 4.21 6.24 10.82
N GLU A 9 3.36 6.72 11.72
CA GLU A 9 2.09 6.04 12.03
C GLU A 9 1.20 5.88 10.79
N ASP A 10 1.16 6.89 9.94
CA ASP A 10 0.33 6.86 8.74
C ASP A 10 0.85 5.85 7.71
N LEU A 11 2.17 5.76 7.53
CA LEU A 11 2.81 4.70 6.75
C LEU A 11 2.48 3.30 7.31
N HIS A 12 2.53 3.13 8.64
CA HIS A 12 2.16 1.88 9.29
C HIS A 12 0.68 1.52 9.08
N LYS A 13 -0.23 2.49 9.13
CA LYS A 13 -1.66 2.29 8.86
C LYS A 13 -1.87 1.81 7.42
N VAL A 14 -1.22 2.44 6.44
CA VAL A 14 -1.30 1.97 5.03
C VAL A 14 -0.76 0.55 4.91
N ALA A 15 0.42 0.27 5.50
CA ALA A 15 1.02 -1.06 5.45
C ALA A 15 0.09 -2.14 6.04
N SER A 16 -0.66 -1.81 7.11
CA SER A 16 -1.66 -2.70 7.70
C SER A 16 -2.88 -2.92 6.79
N LEU A 17 -3.34 -1.87 6.09
CA LEU A 17 -4.43 -1.99 5.10
C LEU A 17 -4.01 -2.89 3.94
N VAL A 18 -2.81 -2.69 3.41
CA VAL A 18 -2.24 -3.52 2.34
C VAL A 18 -2.16 -4.99 2.78
N LEU A 19 -1.64 -5.27 3.97
CA LEU A 19 -1.58 -6.64 4.50
C LEU A 19 -2.97 -7.27 4.65
N THR A 20 -3.96 -6.48 5.09
CA THR A 20 -5.34 -6.94 5.20
C THR A 20 -5.92 -7.26 3.83
N ALA A 21 -5.65 -6.41 2.83
CA ALA A 21 -6.11 -6.63 1.47
C ALA A 21 -5.55 -7.92 0.89
N ARG A 22 -4.25 -8.15 1.02
CA ARG A 22 -3.59 -9.39 0.57
C ARG A 22 -4.23 -10.64 1.18
N ARG A 23 -4.52 -10.62 2.49
CA ARG A 23 -5.18 -11.74 3.18
C ARG A 23 -6.58 -12.04 2.64
N LEU A 24 -7.36 -10.99 2.35
CA LEU A 24 -8.71 -11.12 1.83
C LEU A 24 -8.70 -11.60 0.36
N LEU A 25 -7.76 -11.11 -0.46
CA LEU A 25 -7.54 -11.58 -1.83
C LEU A 25 -7.15 -13.06 -1.85
N ALA A 26 -6.25 -13.49 -0.97
CA ALA A 26 -5.90 -14.91 -0.81
C ALA A 26 -7.12 -15.78 -0.40
N GLY A 27 -8.11 -15.19 0.28
CA GLY A 27 -9.39 -15.81 0.59
C GLY A 27 -10.41 -15.81 -0.57
N GLY A 28 -10.05 -15.27 -1.75
CA GLY A 28 -10.93 -15.13 -2.91
C GLY A 28 -11.92 -13.98 -2.82
N THR A 29 -11.76 -13.07 -1.86
CA THR A 29 -12.64 -11.91 -1.69
C THR A 29 -12.25 -10.82 -2.68
N LEU A 30 -13.21 -10.34 -3.47
CA LEU A 30 -13.02 -9.12 -4.26
C LEU A 30 -13.05 -7.91 -3.33
N MET A 31 -12.11 -6.99 -3.55
CA MET A 31 -11.95 -5.81 -2.71
C MET A 31 -11.91 -4.54 -3.53
N ASP A 32 -12.50 -3.50 -2.96
CA ASP A 32 -12.23 -2.14 -3.39
C ASP A 32 -10.88 -1.67 -2.84
N LEU A 33 -9.97 -1.27 -3.72
CA LEU A 33 -8.63 -0.79 -3.40
C LEU A 33 -8.57 0.74 -3.30
N SER A 34 -9.69 1.45 -3.55
CA SER A 34 -9.77 2.92 -3.51
C SER A 34 -9.21 3.49 -2.21
N ALA A 35 -9.55 2.90 -1.06
CA ALA A 35 -9.08 3.32 0.25
C ALA A 35 -7.55 3.22 0.42
N ILE A 36 -6.90 2.23 -0.21
CA ILE A 36 -5.44 2.11 -0.20
C ILE A 36 -4.84 3.18 -1.10
N GLN A 37 -5.40 3.36 -2.29
CA GLN A 37 -4.94 4.37 -3.24
C GLN A 37 -5.00 5.78 -2.66
N ASP A 38 -6.11 6.15 -2.02
CA ASP A 38 -6.29 7.47 -1.42
C ASP A 38 -5.30 7.71 -0.29
N ARG A 39 -5.09 6.70 0.57
CA ARG A 39 -4.15 6.82 1.68
C ARG A 39 -2.70 6.90 1.22
N VAL A 40 -2.32 6.16 0.18
CA VAL A 40 -0.99 6.27 -0.45
C VAL A 40 -0.80 7.67 -1.04
N ARG A 41 -1.82 8.23 -1.71
CA ARG A 41 -1.77 9.59 -2.25
C ARG A 41 -1.57 10.64 -1.16
N GLU A 42 -2.30 10.54 -0.06
CA GLU A 42 -2.13 11.42 1.11
C GLU A 42 -0.72 11.34 1.67
N VAL A 43 -0.19 10.12 1.82
CA VAL A 43 1.17 9.87 2.30
C VAL A 43 2.20 10.54 1.38
N CYS A 44 2.12 10.32 0.07
CA CYS A 44 3.05 10.92 -0.90
C CYS A 44 2.99 12.45 -0.86
N THR A 45 1.78 13.02 -0.88
CA THR A 45 1.57 14.47 -0.84
C THR A 45 2.15 15.07 0.44
N THR A 46 1.98 14.39 1.58
CA THR A 46 2.53 14.86 2.85
C THR A 46 4.05 14.86 2.83
N VAL A 47 4.68 13.77 2.40
CA VAL A 47 6.15 13.65 2.32
C VAL A 47 6.77 14.71 1.40
N GLU A 48 6.13 15.02 0.27
CA GLU A 48 6.59 16.07 -0.66
C GLU A 48 6.66 17.46 -0.02
N THR A 49 5.86 17.72 1.01
CA THR A 49 5.85 18.99 1.74
C THR A 49 6.77 19.02 2.96
N MET A 50 7.43 17.91 3.29
CA MET A 50 8.29 17.81 4.47
C MET A 50 9.70 18.38 4.22
N PRO A 51 10.36 18.93 5.26
CA PRO A 51 11.79 19.21 5.20
C PRO A 51 12.59 17.96 4.82
N LYS A 52 13.64 18.14 4.02
CA LYS A 52 14.47 17.04 3.49
C LYS A 52 15.06 16.15 4.59
N GLU A 53 15.39 16.72 5.74
CA GLU A 53 15.95 15.99 6.89
C GLU A 53 14.91 15.06 7.52
N ASP A 54 13.68 15.54 7.68
CA ASP A 54 12.56 14.76 8.22
C ASP A 54 12.15 13.64 7.26
N GLY A 55 12.06 13.95 5.96
CA GLY A 55 11.74 12.97 4.92
C GLY A 55 12.78 11.83 4.83
N ARG A 56 14.06 12.12 5.06
CA ARG A 56 15.12 11.09 5.12
C ARG A 56 14.88 10.07 6.23
N GLY A 57 14.32 10.49 7.36
CA GLY A 57 13.99 9.61 8.48
C GLY A 57 12.86 8.61 8.22
N LEU A 58 12.17 8.74 7.08
CA LEU A 58 11.04 7.89 6.68
C LEU A 58 11.39 6.94 5.53
N LEU A 59 12.59 7.03 4.95
CA LEU A 59 12.98 6.26 3.76
C LEU A 59 12.80 4.75 3.95
N VAL A 60 13.21 4.22 5.10
CA VAL A 60 13.09 2.79 5.41
C VAL A 60 11.62 2.36 5.44
N ASP A 61 10.75 3.14 6.08
CA ASP A 61 9.33 2.83 6.19
C ASP A 61 8.62 2.95 4.83
N MET A 62 8.99 3.94 4.02
CA MET A 62 8.50 4.09 2.64
C MET A 62 8.90 2.91 1.77
N GLN A 63 10.16 2.46 1.85
CA GLN A 63 10.63 1.30 1.10
C GLN A 63 9.90 0.02 1.54
N ALA A 64 9.67 -0.13 2.84
CA ALA A 64 8.88 -1.25 3.36
C ALA A 64 7.42 -1.20 2.87
N LEU A 65 6.83 -0.02 2.74
CA LEU A 65 5.48 0.15 2.18
C LEU A 65 5.44 -0.18 0.68
N ILE A 66 6.42 0.30 -0.10
CA ILE A 66 6.53 0.00 -1.54
C ILE A 66 6.60 -1.52 -1.74
N GLY A 67 7.49 -2.23 -1.05
CA GLY A 67 7.58 -3.69 -1.20
C GLY A 67 6.30 -4.44 -0.82
N LYS A 68 5.47 -3.90 0.08
CA LYS A 68 4.14 -4.46 0.38
C LYS A 68 3.14 -4.21 -0.74
N LEU A 69 3.19 -3.04 -1.38
CA LEU A 69 2.37 -2.70 -2.53
C LEU A 69 2.76 -3.56 -3.74
N ASP A 70 4.05 -3.78 -3.98
CA ASP A 70 4.54 -4.68 -5.03
C ASP A 70 4.03 -6.11 -4.80
N SER A 71 4.09 -6.60 -3.56
CA SER A 71 3.53 -7.92 -3.24
C SER A 71 2.00 -7.98 -3.43
N LEU A 72 1.29 -6.88 -3.20
CA LEU A 72 -0.16 -6.81 -3.45
C LEU A 72 -0.46 -6.82 -4.95
N GLU A 73 0.35 -6.15 -5.76
CA GLU A 73 0.27 -6.20 -7.22
C GLU A 73 0.47 -7.63 -7.75
N GLU A 74 1.48 -8.35 -7.25
CA GLU A 74 1.70 -9.76 -7.58
C GLU A 74 0.48 -10.63 -7.24
N ASP A 75 -0.04 -10.51 -6.01
CA ASP A 75 -1.23 -11.25 -5.58
C ASP A 75 -2.45 -10.97 -6.48
N LEU A 76 -2.64 -9.72 -6.92
CA LEU A 76 -3.72 -9.31 -7.83
C LEU A 76 -3.55 -9.91 -9.23
N HIS A 77 -2.32 -9.90 -9.77
CA HIS A 77 -2.03 -10.52 -11.06
C HIS A 77 -2.26 -12.03 -11.04
N ASP A 78 -1.88 -12.70 -9.96
CA ASP A 78 -2.12 -14.12 -9.78
C ASP A 78 -3.61 -14.43 -9.70
N GLN A 79 -4.38 -13.66 -8.90
CA GLN A 79 -5.82 -13.84 -8.80
C GLN A 79 -6.52 -13.57 -10.15
N LEU A 80 -6.13 -12.53 -10.87
CA LEU A 80 -6.69 -12.24 -12.19
C LEU A 80 -6.38 -13.36 -13.19
N SER A 81 -5.16 -13.89 -13.16
CA SER A 81 -4.75 -15.01 -14.02
C SER A 81 -5.57 -16.27 -13.72
N GLN A 82 -5.78 -16.58 -12.43
CA GLN A 82 -6.64 -17.68 -12.01
C GLN A 82 -8.10 -17.47 -12.42
N LEU A 83 -8.63 -16.26 -12.28
CA LEU A 83 -9.98 -15.91 -12.73
C LEU A 83 -10.12 -16.07 -14.25
N LYS A 84 -9.15 -15.60 -15.04
CA LYS A 84 -9.12 -15.78 -16.49
C LYS A 84 -9.09 -17.25 -16.89
N GLN A 85 -8.27 -18.08 -16.23
CA GLN A 85 -8.24 -19.52 -16.47
C GLN A 85 -9.58 -20.20 -16.16
N ARG A 86 -10.28 -19.73 -15.11
CA ARG A 86 -11.61 -20.24 -14.74
C ARG A 86 -12.73 -19.79 -15.67
N LEU A 87 -12.57 -18.61 -16.27
CA LEU A 87 -13.56 -18.02 -17.19
C LEU A 87 -13.33 -18.46 -18.64
N GLY A 88 -12.11 -18.87 -19.00
CA GLY A 88 -11.75 -19.56 -20.25
C GLY A 88 -12.30 -18.92 -21.52
N ASP A 89 -11.55 -17.98 -22.11
CA ASP A 89 -11.81 -17.31 -23.41
C ASP A 89 -13.27 -16.92 -23.72
#